data_AF-R7VIL4-F1
#
_entry.id   AF-R7VIL4-F1
#
_cell.length_a   1.000
_cell.length_b   1.000
_cell.length_c   1.000
_cell.angle_alpha   90.00
_cell.angle_beta   90.00
_cell.angle_gamma   90.00
#
_symmetry.space_group_name_H-M   'P 1'
#
loop_
_entity.id
_entity.type
_entity.pdbx_description
1 polymer ?
#
loop_
_entity_poly.entity_id
_entity_poly.type
_entity_poly.pdbx_seq_one_letter_code
_entity_poly.pdbx_strand_id
1 'polypeptide(L)'
;MVELNHSYFESPHIVWLISIPAALGLLSAACLCPAYLPYAYLGPIGSLTRVLVDDYPSLVAFLFYTTWLLHVLEAYMAARLCSRLHLWSNNTWKWVIQTFVFGVFSLRLLKAHERQLKRQS
;
A
#
# COMPACT_ATOMS: atom_id res chain seq x y z
N MET A 1 4.88 13.32 31.34
CA MET A 1 3.77 12.46 30.88
C MET A 1 3.65 12.72 29.39
N VAL A 2 3.87 11.72 28.53
CA VAL A 2 3.69 11.92 27.08
C VAL A 2 2.20 11.85 26.80
N GLU A 3 1.65 12.94 26.27
CA GLU A 3 0.25 12.95 25.85
C GLU A 3 0.08 12.12 24.58
N LEU A 4 -0.83 11.13 24.65
CA LEU A 4 -1.23 10.35 23.50
C LEU A 4 -2.00 11.27 22.54
N ASN A 5 -1.43 11.53 21.36
CA ASN A 5 -2.15 12.25 20.32
C ASN A 5 -3.15 11.31 19.63
N HIS A 6 -4.38 11.27 20.16
CA HIS A 6 -5.50 10.50 19.61
C HIS A 6 -5.87 10.88 18.16
N SER A 7 -5.35 12.00 17.66
CA SER A 7 -5.54 12.50 16.30
C SER A 7 -4.37 12.27 15.35
N TYR A 8 -3.36 11.50 15.75
CA TYR A 8 -2.15 11.31 14.94
C TYR A 8 -2.45 10.69 13.56
N PHE A 9 -1.96 11.36 12.52
CA PHE A 9 -1.99 10.90 11.13
C PHE A 9 -0.79 11.50 10.39
N GLU A 10 -0.11 10.68 9.59
CA GLU A 10 1.05 11.08 8.81
C GLU A 10 1.01 10.38 7.45
N SER A 11 1.36 11.09 6.40
CA SER A 11 1.36 10.56 5.04
C SER A 11 2.74 10.10 4.58
N PRO A 12 2.83 9.02 3.79
CA PRO A 12 4.07 8.59 3.17
C PRO A 12 4.69 9.70 2.31
N HIS A 13 6.01 9.62 2.14
CA HIS A 13 6.75 10.50 1.25
C HIS A 13 6.16 10.49 -0.17
N ILE A 14 6.19 11.63 -0.87
CA ILE A 14 5.56 11.83 -2.18
C ILE A 14 5.97 10.80 -3.24
N VAL A 15 7.22 10.34 -3.18
CA VAL A 15 7.74 9.27 -4.07
C VAL A 15 6.89 8.00 -3.93
N TRP A 16 6.51 7.61 -2.72
CA TRP A 16 5.65 6.44 -2.47
C TRP A 16 4.19 6.71 -2.82
N LEU A 17 3.72 7.95 -2.63
CA LEU A 17 2.37 8.35 -3.01
C LEU A 17 2.13 8.22 -4.52
N ILE A 18 3.17 8.36 -5.34
CA ILE A 18 3.07 8.25 -6.79
C ILE A 18 3.41 6.82 -7.26
N SER A 19 4.54 6.28 -6.81
CA SER A 19 5.05 5.02 -7.34
C SER A 19 4.19 3.80 -6.99
N ILE A 20 3.65 3.73 -5.77
CA ILE A 20 2.90 2.55 -5.32
C ILE A 20 1.54 2.44 -6.03
N PRO A 21 0.71 3.50 -6.12
CA PRO A 21 -0.52 3.42 -6.90
C PRO A 21 -0.28 3.16 -8.39
N ALA A 22 0.77 3.76 -8.97
CA ALA A 22 1.13 3.51 -10.36
C ALA A 22 1.50 2.03 -10.60
N ALA A 23 2.30 1.43 -9.71
CA ALA A 23 2.67 0.02 -9.80
C ALA A 23 1.47 -0.92 -9.58
N LEU A 24 0.63 -0.66 -8.58
CA LEU A 24 -0.61 -1.41 -8.33
C LEU A 24 -1.57 -1.33 -9.52
N GLY A 25 -1.75 -0.13 -10.08
CA GLY A 25 -2.59 0.11 -11.25
C GLY A 25 -2.07 -0.65 -12.46
N LEU A 26 -0.77 -0.58 -12.73
CA LEU A 26 -0.13 -1.31 -13.82
C LEU A 26 -0.28 -2.82 -13.66
N LEU A 27 0.01 -3.36 -12.47
CA LEU A 27 -0.12 -4.80 -12.18
C LEU A 27 -1.58 -5.27 -12.32
N SER A 28 -2.53 -4.47 -11.83
CA SER A 28 -3.95 -4.78 -11.92
C SER A 28 -4.44 -4.75 -13.37
N ALA A 29 -4.02 -3.75 -14.15
CA ALA A 29 -4.36 -3.66 -15.56
C ALA A 29 -3.71 -4.80 -16.37
N ALA A 30 -2.45 -5.16 -16.08
CA ALA A 30 -1.77 -6.28 -16.71
C ALA A 30 -2.44 -7.63 -16.43
N CYS A 31 -2.99 -7.82 -15.22
CA CYS A 31 -3.66 -9.06 -14.86
C CYS A 31 -5.13 -9.13 -15.35
N LEU A 32 -5.88 -8.02 -15.23
CA LEU A 32 -7.33 -8.02 -15.47
C LEU A 32 -7.73 -7.61 -16.89
N CYS A 33 -6.95 -6.75 -17.53
CA CYS A 33 -7.27 -6.20 -18.85
C CYS A 33 -6.01 -5.97 -19.72
N PRO A 34 -5.14 -6.98 -19.90
CA PRO A 34 -3.87 -6.83 -20.62
C PRO A 34 -4.03 -6.29 -22.05
N ALA A 35 -5.13 -6.64 -22.74
CA ALA A 35 -5.40 -6.21 -24.11
C ALA A 35 -5.53 -4.67 -24.27
N TYR A 36 -5.88 -3.96 -23.20
CA TYR A 36 -6.08 -2.50 -23.23
C TYR A 36 -4.86 -1.72 -22.74
N LEU A 37 -3.77 -2.39 -22.41
CA LEU A 37 -2.60 -1.75 -21.85
C LEU A 37 -1.82 -1.00 -22.94
N PRO A 38 -1.52 0.30 -22.78
CA PRO A 38 -0.79 1.09 -23.77
C PRO A 38 0.72 0.82 -23.69
N TYR A 39 1.16 -0.42 -23.93
CA TYR A 39 2.55 -0.87 -23.75
C TYR A 39 3.59 0.04 -24.43
N ALA A 40 3.29 0.59 -25.61
CA ALA A 40 4.20 1.47 -26.34
C ALA A 40 4.47 2.81 -25.64
N TYR A 41 3.50 3.32 -24.87
CA TYR A 41 3.60 4.61 -24.18
C TYR A 41 4.23 4.49 -22.78
N LEU A 42 4.34 3.28 -22.24
CA LEU A 42 4.95 3.00 -20.94
C LEU A 42 6.49 2.85 -21.01
N GLY A 43 7.08 3.03 -22.21
CA GLY A 43 8.52 2.92 -22.42
C GLY A 43 9.09 1.55 -22.00
N PRO A 44 10.26 1.50 -21.34
CA PRO A 44 10.88 0.24 -20.93
C PRO A 44 10.01 -0.62 -20.01
N ILE A 45 9.21 0.02 -19.14
CA ILE A 45 8.28 -0.68 -18.25
C ILE A 45 7.21 -1.39 -19.07
N GLY A 46 6.75 -0.77 -20.16
CA GLY A 46 5.80 -1.36 -21.09
C GLY A 46 6.33 -2.61 -21.78
N SER A 47 7.56 -2.57 -22.29
CA SER A 47 8.22 -3.74 -22.89
C SER A 47 8.36 -4.89 -21.90
N LEU A 48 8.79 -4.60 -20.67
CA LEU A 48 8.89 -5.61 -19.61
C LEU A 48 7.52 -6.18 -19.24
N THR A 49 6.49 -5.33 -19.12
CA THR A 49 5.13 -5.77 -18.77
C THR A 49 4.55 -6.65 -19.86
N ARG A 50 4.82 -6.34 -21.14
CA ARG A 50 4.40 -7.18 -22.27
C ARG A 50 5.02 -8.57 -22.19
N VAL A 51 6.34 -8.66 -21.99
CA VAL A 51 7.04 -9.95 -21.81
C VAL A 51 6.44 -10.74 -20.64
N LEU A 52 6.18 -10.09 -19.50
CA LEU A 52 5.57 -10.78 -18.35
C LEU A 52 4.16 -11.30 -18.66
N VAL A 53 3.34 -10.52 -19.35
CA VAL A 53 1.97 -10.90 -19.69
C VAL A 53 1.94 -12.02 -20.72
N ASP A 54 2.76 -11.93 -21.77
CA ASP A 54 2.75 -12.87 -22.89
C ASP A 54 3.45 -14.19 -22.53
N ASP A 55 4.62 -14.13 -21.88
CA ASP A 55 5.45 -15.30 -21.61
C ASP A 55 5.19 -15.90 -20.21
N TYR A 56 4.72 -15.10 -19.24
CA TYR A 56 4.55 -15.52 -17.84
C TYR A 56 3.20 -15.13 -17.22
N PRO A 57 2.05 -15.45 -17.85
CA PRO A 57 0.73 -15.02 -17.36
C PRO A 57 0.40 -15.55 -15.96
N SER A 58 0.84 -16.78 -15.62
CA SER A 58 0.66 -17.34 -14.28
C SER A 58 1.44 -16.57 -13.20
N LEU A 59 2.61 -16.04 -13.55
CA LEU A 59 3.40 -15.20 -12.63
C LEU A 59 2.70 -13.86 -12.39
N VAL A 60 2.16 -13.23 -13.44
CA VAL A 60 1.40 -11.98 -13.32
C VAL A 60 0.18 -12.17 -12.41
N ALA A 61 -0.58 -13.24 -12.61
CA ALA A 61 -1.71 -13.58 -11.74
C ALA A 61 -1.27 -13.82 -10.29
N PHE A 62 -0.21 -14.60 -10.07
CA PHE A 62 0.34 -14.83 -8.74
C PHE A 62 0.75 -13.53 -8.03
N LEU A 63 1.47 -12.65 -8.73
CA LEU A 63 1.89 -11.34 -8.20
C LEU A 63 0.68 -10.46 -7.89
N PHE A 64 -0.33 -10.43 -8.77
CA PHE A 64 -1.56 -9.67 -8.58
C PHE A 64 -2.29 -10.10 -7.30
N TYR A 65 -2.63 -11.39 -7.18
CA TYR A 65 -3.38 -11.88 -6.02
C TYR A 65 -2.58 -11.72 -4.72
N THR A 66 -1.28 -12.02 -4.76
CA THR A 66 -0.42 -11.92 -3.58
C THR A 66 -0.29 -10.47 -3.13
N THR A 67 -0.08 -9.52 -4.06
CA THR A 67 0.07 -8.10 -3.74
C THR A 67 -1.23 -7.55 -3.13
N TRP A 68 -2.39 -7.82 -3.74
CA TRP A 68 -3.66 -7.36 -3.18
C TRP A 68 -3.97 -7.99 -1.82
N LEU A 69 -3.65 -9.28 -1.63
CA LEU A 69 -3.79 -9.94 -0.33
C LEU A 69 -2.91 -9.26 0.73
N LEU A 70 -1.64 -8.97 0.42
CA LEU A 70 -0.75 -8.27 1.34
C LEU A 70 -1.29 -6.89 1.72
N HIS A 71 -1.76 -6.10 0.76
CA HIS A 71 -2.35 -4.78 1.02
C HIS A 71 -3.60 -4.86 1.91
N VAL A 72 -4.46 -5.87 1.73
CA VAL A 72 -5.60 -6.13 2.63
C VAL A 72 -5.13 -6.49 4.05
N LEU A 73 -4.15 -7.39 4.17
CA LEU A 73 -3.60 -7.78 5.47
C LEU A 73 -2.93 -6.60 6.19
N GLU A 74 -2.24 -5.73 5.45
CA GLU A 74 -1.62 -4.51 5.98
C GLU A 74 -2.66 -3.50 6.46
N ALA A 75 -3.72 -3.28 5.68
CA ALA A 75 -4.84 -2.43 6.08
C ALA A 75 -5.53 -2.97 7.35
N TYR A 76 -5.72 -4.29 7.45
CA TYR A 76 -6.24 -4.94 8.65
C TYR A 76 -5.31 -4.74 9.86
N MET A 77 -3.99 -4.91 9.67
CA MET A 77 -3.00 -4.63 10.72
C MET A 77 -3.03 -3.17 11.18
N ALA A 78 -3.20 -2.21 10.25
CA ALA A 78 -3.37 -0.80 10.59
C ALA A 78 -4.61 -0.58 11.46
N ALA A 79 -5.77 -1.15 11.11
CA ALA A 79 -6.99 -1.06 11.91
C ALA A 79 -6.79 -1.58 13.35
N ARG A 80 -6.16 -2.76 13.48
CA ARG A 80 -5.84 -3.36 14.79
C ARG A 80 -4.89 -2.48 15.60
N LEU A 81 -3.89 -1.87 14.95
CA LEU A 81 -2.94 -0.99 15.61
C LEU A 81 -3.56 0.34 16.04
N CYS A 82 -4.40 0.97 15.20
CA CYS A 82 -5.15 2.17 15.58
C CYS A 82 -6.06 1.92 16.79
N SER A 83 -6.71 0.75 16.84
CA SER A 83 -7.54 0.34 17.99
C SER A 83 -6.71 0.20 19.27
N ARG A 84 -5.53 -0.43 19.19
CA ARG A 84 -4.60 -0.57 20.34
C ARG A 84 -4.03 0.77 20.81
N LEU A 85 -3.88 1.74 19.92
CA LEU A 85 -3.42 3.10 20.21
C LEU A 85 -4.57 4.04 20.61
N HIS A 86 -5.81 3.54 20.68
CA HIS A 86 -7.01 4.33 20.98
C HIS A 86 -7.14 5.60 20.11
N LEU A 87 -6.79 5.51 18.83
CA LEU A 87 -6.97 6.61 17.88
C LEU A 87 -8.46 6.82 17.56
N TRP A 88 -8.83 8.07 17.25
CA TRP A 88 -10.20 8.39 16.85
C TRP A 88 -10.61 7.70 15.54
N SER A 89 -11.87 7.30 15.44
CA SER A 89 -12.43 6.56 14.30
C SER A 89 -12.15 7.22 12.95
N ASN A 90 -12.21 8.56 12.87
CA ASN A 90 -11.91 9.29 11.64
C ASN A 90 -10.46 9.09 11.19
N ASN A 91 -9.50 9.06 12.12
CA ASN A 91 -8.09 8.85 11.79
C ASN A 91 -7.77 7.38 11.54
N THR A 92 -8.47 6.46 12.22
CA THR A 92 -8.40 5.02 11.91
C THR A 92 -8.77 4.76 10.45
N TRP A 93 -9.85 5.35 9.93
CA TRP A 93 -10.22 5.19 8.52
C TRP A 93 -9.17 5.76 7.57
N LYS A 94 -8.59 6.93 7.88
CA LYS A 94 -7.49 7.48 7.08
C LYS A 94 -6.30 6.52 7.05
N TRP A 95 -5.90 5.96 8.20
CA TRP A 95 -4.82 4.98 8.28
C TRP A 95 -5.13 3.70 7.51
N VAL A 96 -6.35 3.19 7.60
CA VAL A 96 -6.77 1.97 6.89
C VAL A 96 -6.76 2.18 5.39
N ILE A 97 -7.38 3.25 4.90
CA ILE A 97 -7.43 3.57 3.46
C ILE A 97 -6.02 3.85 2.94
N GLN A 98 -5.25 4.67 3.64
CA GLN A 98 -3.87 4.99 3.26
C GLN A 98 -3.00 3.72 3.23
N THR A 99 -3.15 2.83 4.20
CA THR A 99 -2.39 1.58 4.25
C THR A 99 -2.84 0.58 3.19
N PHE A 100 -4.12 0.53 2.85
CA PHE A 100 -4.60 -0.27 1.74
C PHE A 100 -3.99 0.18 0.41
N VAL A 101 -3.83 1.48 0.18
CA VAL A 101 -3.27 2.01 -1.07
C VAL A 101 -1.75 1.95 -1.11
N PHE A 102 -1.07 2.39 -0.05
CA PHE A 102 0.40 2.53 -0.03
C PHE A 102 1.13 1.39 0.68
N GLY A 103 0.39 0.42 1.21
CA GLY A 103 0.90 -0.79 1.84
C GLY A 103 1.83 -0.52 3.02
N VAL A 104 2.90 -1.31 3.08
CA VAL A 104 3.93 -1.28 4.12
C VAL A 104 4.48 0.13 4.42
N PHE A 105 4.53 1.03 3.43
CA PHE A 105 5.09 2.37 3.61
C PHE A 105 4.23 3.22 4.54
N SER A 106 2.91 3.11 4.44
CA SER A 106 1.98 3.72 5.40
C SER A 106 2.05 3.01 6.76
N LEU A 107 2.00 1.67 6.77
CA LEU A 107 2.01 0.91 8.02
C LEU A 107 3.28 1.15 8.86
N ARG A 108 4.43 1.39 8.22
CA ARG A 108 5.70 1.70 8.87
C ARG A 108 5.65 3.01 9.65
N LEU A 109 4.94 4.03 9.17
CA LEU A 109 4.76 5.30 9.88
C LEU A 109 3.95 5.08 11.16
N LEU A 110 2.81 4.39 11.05
CA LEU A 110 1.98 4.06 12.22
C LEU A 110 2.74 3.21 13.26
N LYS A 111 3.52 2.22 12.80
CA LYS A 111 4.40 1.43 13.69
C LYS A 111 5.56 2.24 14.27
N ALA A 112 6.05 3.27 13.58
CA ALA A 112 7.06 4.17 14.13
C ALA A 112 6.48 4.98 15.28
N HIS A 113 5.25 5.49 15.14
CA HIS A 113 4.54 6.18 16.21
C HIS A 113 4.30 5.29 17.45
N GLU A 114 3.84 4.05 17.26
CA GLU A 114 3.71 3.08 18.37
C GLU A 114 5.04 2.90 19.12
N ARG A 115 6.16 2.79 18.39
CA ARG A 115 7.49 2.61 18.98
C ARG A 115 7.96 3.85 19.74
N GLN A 116 7.61 5.05 19.29
CA GLN A 116 7.93 6.29 20.00
C GLN A 116 7.21 6.35 21.34
N LEU A 117 5.90 6.03 21.36
CA LEU A 117 5.11 5.98 22.59
C LEU A 117 5.69 4.98 23.61
N LYS A 118 6.09 3.79 23.16
CA LYS A 118 6.71 2.76 24.03
C LYS A 118 8.10 3.10 24.56
N ARG A 119 8.87 3.94 23.86
CA ARG A 119 10.21 4.36 24.32
C ARG A 119 10.16 5.43 25.40
N GLN A 120 9.02 6.09 25.54
CA GLN A 120 8.82 7.22 26.46
C GLN A 120 7.94 6.86 27.67
N SER A 121 7.51 5.59 27.76
CA SER A 121 6.81 4.97 28.89
C SER A 121 7.78 4.17 29.75
#